data_AF-A0A1B8P5H5-F1
#
_entry.id   AF-A0A1B8P5H5-F1
#
_cell.length_a   1.000
_cell.length_b   1.000
_cell.length_c   1.000
_cell.angle_alpha   90.00
_cell.angle_beta   90.00
_cell.angle_gamma   90.00
#
_symmetry.space_group_name_H-M   'P 1'
#
loop_
_entity.id
_entity.type
_entity.pdbx_description
1 polymer ?
#
loop_
_entity_poly.entity_id
_entity_poly.type
_entity_poly.pdbx_seq_one_letter_code
_entity_poly.pdbx_strand_id
1 'polypeptide(L)'
;MATDFRVMSETAKIGLPETKLGILPGWGGCVRLPRLIGADNAIEWIAGGTENRADACLSVGAVDAVVPPESLEAAARDILNRARSGELDYQARRTEKCSPLGLDAIEQMMAFETAKGYVAGKAGPHYPAPIEAIKVIQKGAGEERARAQAIEAKAFGKLALTDVCYNLVGLFLNDQVVKKKGGQYAKQSVPVERAGVLGAGIMGGGIAYQSASKGTPILMKDIKDEAIELGLKEARKLFAKQVERGKLSNEQMAERLSNIRPTLSYGDFSHVDLVVEAVVENPRSRGRCSPRSRRT
;
A
#
# COMPACT_ATOMS: atom_id res chain seq x y z
N MET A 1 6.43 13.53 -13.61
CA MET A 1 5.68 14.82 -13.59
C MET A 1 6.40 15.99 -14.27
N ALA A 2 7.74 16.04 -14.31
CA ALA A 2 8.43 17.14 -14.99
C ALA A 2 8.22 17.14 -16.52
N THR A 3 8.22 15.96 -17.14
CA THR A 3 7.97 15.73 -18.57
C THR A 3 6.58 16.19 -19.01
N ASP A 4 6.41 16.47 -20.30
CA ASP A 4 5.13 16.94 -20.85
C ASP A 4 4.11 15.81 -20.98
N PHE A 5 4.54 14.64 -21.47
CA PHE A 5 3.75 13.41 -21.52
C PHE A 5 4.38 12.27 -20.70
N ARG A 6 3.56 11.28 -20.34
CA ARG A 6 3.88 10.11 -19.51
C ARG A 6 3.14 8.88 -20.05
N VAL A 7 3.89 7.85 -20.42
CA VAL A 7 3.36 6.51 -20.74
C VAL A 7 3.72 5.58 -19.59
N MET A 8 2.80 4.71 -19.18
CA MET A 8 2.95 3.82 -18.03
C MET A 8 2.66 2.37 -18.41
N SER A 9 3.44 1.44 -17.86
CA SER A 9 3.15 0.01 -17.96
C SER A 9 1.94 -0.34 -17.09
N GLU A 10 1.06 -1.24 -17.56
CA GLU A 10 -0.09 -1.76 -16.78
C GLU A 10 0.31 -2.40 -15.44
N THR A 11 1.55 -2.88 -15.31
CA THR A 11 2.08 -3.50 -14.09
C THR A 11 2.71 -2.51 -13.12
N ALA A 12 2.95 -1.27 -13.54
CA ALA A 12 3.62 -0.27 -12.72
C ALA A 12 2.68 0.33 -11.66
N LYS A 13 3.30 0.97 -10.67
CA LYS A 13 2.60 1.82 -9.68
C LYS A 13 3.37 3.12 -9.49
N ILE A 14 2.65 4.21 -9.28
CA ILE A 14 3.24 5.52 -8.97
C ILE A 14 2.49 6.20 -7.82
N GLY A 15 3.16 7.05 -7.06
CA GLY A 15 2.58 7.75 -5.92
C GLY A 15 3.57 8.70 -5.28
N LEU A 16 3.10 9.44 -4.27
CA LEU A 16 3.90 10.40 -3.49
C LEU A 16 3.80 10.04 -1.99
N PRO A 17 4.59 9.07 -1.51
CA PRO A 17 4.49 8.54 -0.16
C PRO A 17 5.21 9.39 0.92
N GLU A 18 5.69 10.58 0.59
CA GLU A 18 6.54 11.42 1.46
C GLU A 18 5.92 11.73 2.82
N THR A 19 4.59 11.86 2.89
CA THR A 19 3.87 12.12 4.15
C THR A 19 4.01 10.99 5.17
N LYS A 20 4.30 9.76 4.73
CA LYS A 20 4.63 8.63 5.61
C LYS A 20 5.98 8.77 6.29
N LEU A 21 6.85 9.64 5.77
CA LEU A 21 8.15 9.98 6.35
C LEU A 21 8.12 11.30 7.12
N GLY A 22 6.93 11.91 7.30
CA GLY A 22 6.80 13.18 8.02
C GLY A 22 7.22 14.40 7.21
N ILE A 23 7.36 14.27 5.90
CA ILE A 23 7.68 15.35 4.96
C ILE A 23 6.63 15.44 3.85
N LEU A 24 6.76 16.42 2.97
CA LEU A 24 5.93 16.56 1.77
C LEU A 24 6.82 16.42 0.52
N PRO A 25 6.26 16.25 -0.68
CA PRO A 25 7.05 16.22 -1.91
C PRO A 25 7.93 17.47 -2.06
N GLY A 26 9.24 17.29 -2.19
CA GLY A 26 10.22 18.41 -2.21
C GLY A 26 10.74 18.80 -3.60
N TRP A 27 10.29 18.12 -4.66
CA TRP A 27 10.77 18.31 -6.04
C TRP A 27 9.68 18.82 -6.99
N GLY A 28 8.78 19.66 -6.49
CA GLY A 28 7.64 20.23 -7.19
C GLY A 28 6.46 19.26 -7.32
N GLY A 29 6.27 18.37 -6.35
CA GLY A 29 5.15 17.43 -6.33
C GLY A 29 3.86 18.10 -5.90
N CYS A 30 3.90 18.95 -4.87
CA CYS A 30 2.79 19.80 -4.45
C CYS A 30 2.50 20.92 -5.48
N VAL A 31 3.40 21.13 -6.43
CA VAL A 31 3.21 22.11 -7.51
C VAL A 31 2.62 21.46 -8.75
N ARG A 32 3.27 20.41 -9.27
CA ARG A 32 2.88 19.83 -10.57
C ARG A 32 1.67 18.93 -10.45
N LEU A 33 1.55 18.10 -9.43
CA LEU A 33 0.44 17.13 -9.35
C LEU A 33 -0.94 17.82 -9.30
N PRO A 34 -1.17 18.85 -8.46
CA PRO A 34 -2.46 19.55 -8.43
C PRO A 34 -2.85 20.22 -9.75
N ARG A 35 -1.85 20.67 -10.53
CA ARG A 35 -2.04 21.26 -11.86
C ARG A 35 -2.27 20.22 -12.96
N LEU A 36 -1.98 18.95 -12.69
CA LEU A 36 -2.02 17.87 -13.69
C LEU A 36 -3.28 17.01 -13.51
N ILE A 37 -3.70 16.77 -12.26
CA ILE A 37 -4.82 15.87 -11.94
C ILE A 37 -5.93 16.54 -11.11
N GLY A 38 -5.85 17.86 -10.92
CA GLY A 38 -6.74 18.61 -10.05
C GLY A 38 -6.33 18.57 -8.57
N ALA A 39 -6.80 19.57 -7.81
CA ALA A 39 -6.43 19.73 -6.40
C ALA A 39 -6.89 18.57 -5.52
N ASP A 40 -8.12 18.09 -5.69
CA ASP A 40 -8.70 17.05 -4.85
C ASP A 40 -7.93 15.73 -4.96
N ASN A 41 -7.74 15.26 -6.20
CA ASN A 41 -6.99 14.03 -6.46
C ASN A 41 -5.53 14.15 -5.98
N ALA A 42 -4.89 15.31 -6.19
CA ALA A 42 -3.53 15.52 -5.74
C ALA A 42 -3.40 15.54 -4.22
N ILE A 43 -4.36 16.13 -3.51
CA ILE A 43 -4.41 16.09 -2.04
C ILE A 43 -4.60 14.66 -1.56
N GLU A 44 -5.50 13.89 -2.16
CA GLU A 44 -5.68 12.48 -1.80
C GLU A 44 -4.37 11.68 -1.95
N TRP A 45 -3.67 11.85 -3.06
CA TRP A 45 -2.42 11.15 -3.34
C TRP A 45 -1.30 11.55 -2.36
N ILE A 46 -1.12 12.86 -2.14
CA ILE A 46 -0.04 13.39 -1.31
C ILE A 46 -0.31 13.15 0.18
N ALA A 47 -1.51 13.54 0.66
CA ALA A 47 -1.86 13.39 2.08
C ALA A 47 -2.08 11.93 2.47
N GLY A 48 -2.61 11.10 1.56
CA GLY A 48 -2.77 9.66 1.78
C GLY A 48 -1.47 8.86 1.64
N GLY A 49 -0.48 9.40 0.92
CA GLY A 49 0.79 8.72 0.65
C GLY A 49 0.58 7.39 -0.08
N THR A 50 -0.43 7.30 -0.93
CA THR A 50 -0.86 6.05 -1.59
C THR A 50 -0.09 5.81 -2.89
N GLU A 51 0.06 4.54 -3.23
CA GLU A 51 0.50 4.10 -4.56
C GLU A 51 -0.72 3.80 -5.41
N ASN A 52 -0.69 4.25 -6.66
CA ASN A 52 -1.79 4.14 -7.60
C ASN A 52 -1.39 3.22 -8.76
N ARG A 53 -2.31 2.35 -9.16
CA ARG A 53 -2.16 1.45 -10.31
C ARG A 53 -2.41 2.20 -11.62
N ALA A 54 -1.95 1.62 -12.73
CA ALA A 54 -1.96 2.25 -14.03
C ALA A 54 -3.37 2.72 -14.48
N ASP A 55 -4.40 1.93 -14.24
CA ASP A 55 -5.81 2.26 -14.50
C ASP A 55 -6.27 3.53 -13.77
N ALA A 56 -5.99 3.60 -12.46
CA ALA A 56 -6.30 4.77 -11.64
C ALA A 56 -5.45 5.99 -12.02
N CYS A 57 -4.20 5.79 -12.45
CA CYS A 57 -3.36 6.88 -12.94
C CYS A 57 -3.87 7.47 -14.25
N LEU A 58 -4.38 6.63 -15.15
CA LEU A 58 -4.93 7.08 -16.43
C LEU A 58 -6.23 7.84 -16.24
N SER A 59 -7.13 7.35 -15.37
CA SER A 59 -8.44 7.96 -15.15
C SER A 59 -8.36 9.39 -14.59
N VAL A 60 -7.38 9.68 -13.73
CA VAL A 60 -7.18 11.02 -13.17
C VAL A 60 -6.25 11.90 -14.00
N GLY A 61 -5.73 11.39 -15.12
CA GLY A 61 -4.81 12.13 -16.00
C GLY A 61 -3.37 12.23 -15.50
N ALA A 62 -2.97 11.47 -14.47
CA ALA A 62 -1.58 11.42 -13.99
C ALA A 62 -0.63 10.88 -15.07
N VAL A 63 -1.13 9.99 -15.93
CA VAL A 63 -0.46 9.45 -17.11
C VAL A 63 -1.34 9.62 -18.34
N ASP A 64 -0.74 9.71 -19.51
CA ASP A 64 -1.43 10.00 -20.77
C ASP A 64 -1.78 8.72 -21.55
N ALA A 65 -1.05 7.61 -21.32
CA ALA A 65 -1.35 6.31 -21.89
C ALA A 65 -0.86 5.17 -20.99
N VAL A 66 -1.57 4.04 -21.03
CA VAL A 66 -1.20 2.79 -20.36
C VAL A 66 -1.08 1.69 -21.40
N VAL A 67 0.02 0.94 -21.36
CA VAL A 67 0.33 -0.14 -22.31
C VAL A 67 0.94 -1.35 -21.61
N PRO A 68 0.94 -2.53 -22.24
CA PRO A 68 1.73 -3.66 -21.77
C PRO A 68 3.24 -3.35 -21.70
N PRO A 69 4.00 -3.98 -20.79
CA PRO A 69 5.44 -3.69 -20.60
C PRO A 69 6.27 -3.72 -21.88
N GLU A 70 6.00 -4.68 -22.77
CA GLU A 70 6.71 -4.89 -24.04
C GLU A 70 6.47 -3.78 -25.07
N SER A 71 5.35 -3.04 -24.95
CA SER A 71 4.98 -1.96 -25.86
C SER A 71 5.37 -0.57 -25.36
N LEU A 72 5.96 -0.47 -24.15
CA LEU A 72 6.21 0.79 -23.47
C LEU A 72 7.09 1.75 -24.27
N GLU A 73 8.21 1.25 -24.81
CA GLU A 73 9.15 2.09 -25.58
C GLU A 73 8.53 2.55 -26.90
N ALA A 74 7.85 1.65 -27.62
CA ALA A 74 7.19 1.97 -28.88
C ALA A 74 6.12 3.05 -28.68
N ALA A 75 5.27 2.92 -27.66
CA ALA A 75 4.25 3.90 -27.32
C ALA A 75 4.84 5.27 -26.91
N ALA A 76 5.94 5.28 -26.15
CA ALA A 76 6.62 6.53 -25.80
C ALA A 76 7.20 7.26 -27.03
N ARG A 77 7.77 6.51 -27.98
CA ARG A 77 8.29 7.07 -29.25
C ARG A 77 7.17 7.58 -30.14
N ASP A 78 6.03 6.88 -30.17
CA ASP A 78 4.84 7.34 -30.90
C ASP A 78 4.34 8.69 -30.39
N ILE A 79 4.12 8.83 -29.08
CA ILE A 79 3.70 10.13 -28.48
C ILE A 79 4.71 11.23 -28.80
N LEU A 80 6.01 10.94 -28.75
CA LEU A 80 7.04 11.91 -29.10
C LEU A 80 6.95 12.35 -30.57
N ASN A 81 6.71 11.42 -31.50
CA ASN A 81 6.55 11.72 -32.92
C ASN A 81 5.28 12.56 -33.17
N ARG A 82 4.17 12.23 -32.52
CA ARG A 82 2.91 12.98 -32.60
C ARG A 82 3.07 14.40 -32.06
N ALA A 83 3.75 14.56 -30.92
CA ALA A 83 4.10 15.88 -30.39
C ALA A 83 5.02 16.68 -31.33
N ARG A 84 6.02 16.03 -31.95
CA ARG A 84 6.92 16.67 -32.92
C ARG A 84 6.19 17.12 -34.20
N SER A 85 5.19 16.35 -34.62
CA SER A 85 4.37 16.67 -35.81
C SER A 85 3.38 17.81 -35.59
N GLY A 86 3.18 18.25 -34.34
CA GLY A 86 2.19 19.25 -33.97
C GLY A 86 0.80 18.68 -33.68
N GLU A 87 0.60 17.37 -33.80
CA GLU A 87 -0.67 16.71 -33.45
C GLU A 87 -0.97 16.82 -31.94
N LEU A 88 0.07 16.69 -31.10
CA LEU A 88 -0.05 16.86 -29.65
C LEU A 88 0.67 18.13 -29.20
N ASP A 89 -0.07 19.08 -28.63
CA ASP A 89 0.50 20.33 -28.14
C ASP A 89 1.23 20.15 -26.80
N TYR A 90 2.54 19.89 -26.88
CA TYR A 90 3.39 19.76 -25.69
C TYR A 90 3.59 21.10 -24.95
N GLN A 91 3.41 22.24 -25.62
CA GLN A 91 3.58 23.56 -25.00
C GLN A 91 2.38 23.88 -24.10
N ALA A 92 1.15 23.62 -24.56
CA ALA A 92 -0.04 23.74 -23.74
C ALA A 92 0.07 22.91 -22.44
N ARG A 93 0.50 21.64 -22.55
CA ARG A 93 0.72 20.76 -21.38
C ARG A 93 1.79 21.30 -20.43
N ARG A 94 2.81 21.98 -20.96
CA ARG A 94 3.84 22.62 -20.13
C ARG A 94 3.29 23.84 -19.42
N THR A 95 2.53 24.67 -20.12
CA THR A 95 1.88 25.88 -19.58
C THR A 95 0.94 25.53 -18.45
N GLU A 96 0.11 24.50 -18.59
CA GLU A 96 -0.79 24.00 -17.54
C GLU A 96 -0.06 23.75 -16.21
N LYS A 97 1.11 23.10 -16.24
CA LYS A 97 1.94 22.85 -15.04
C LYS A 97 2.69 24.08 -14.52
N CYS A 98 2.71 25.17 -15.29
CA CYS A 98 3.42 26.40 -14.95
C CYS A 98 2.52 27.53 -14.45
N SER A 99 1.25 27.51 -14.84
CA SER A 99 0.23 28.49 -14.49
C SER A 99 -0.38 28.26 -13.11
N PRO A 100 -1.13 29.24 -12.56
CA PRO A 100 -2.01 29.04 -11.41
C PRO A 100 -3.02 27.91 -11.63
N LEU A 101 -3.59 27.39 -10.54
CA LEU A 101 -4.68 26.43 -10.61
C LEU A 101 -5.92 27.07 -11.25
N GLY A 102 -6.60 26.33 -12.13
CA GLY A 102 -7.81 26.78 -12.81
C GLY A 102 -9.08 26.76 -11.94
N LEU A 103 -8.94 26.85 -10.61
CA LEU A 103 -10.04 26.87 -9.65
C LEU A 103 -10.37 28.32 -9.28
N ASP A 104 -11.65 28.68 -9.22
CA ASP A 104 -12.07 29.98 -8.70
C ASP A 104 -11.92 30.07 -7.16
N ALA A 105 -12.15 31.26 -6.59
CA ALA A 105 -11.96 31.47 -5.15
C ALA A 105 -12.92 30.63 -4.28
N ILE A 106 -14.15 30.38 -4.74
CA ILE A 106 -15.15 29.59 -4.02
C ILE A 106 -14.81 28.11 -4.11
N GLU A 107 -14.44 27.63 -5.30
CA GLU A 107 -13.99 26.27 -5.55
C GLU A 107 -12.74 25.94 -4.74
N GLN A 108 -11.75 26.85 -4.69
CA GLN A 108 -10.56 26.71 -3.86
C GLN A 108 -10.92 26.59 -2.38
N MET A 109 -11.80 27.48 -1.88
CA MET A 109 -12.22 27.44 -0.48
C MET A 109 -12.88 26.09 -0.16
N MET A 110 -13.79 25.63 -1.02
CA MET A 110 -14.47 24.34 -0.83
C MET A 110 -13.48 23.18 -0.84
N ALA A 111 -12.63 23.07 -1.87
CA ALA A 111 -11.67 21.98 -2.03
C ALA A 111 -10.69 21.90 -0.85
N PHE A 112 -10.10 23.03 -0.43
CA PHE A 112 -9.08 23.02 0.61
C PHE A 112 -9.64 22.84 2.01
N GLU A 113 -10.78 23.44 2.36
CA GLU A 113 -11.33 23.31 3.72
C GLU A 113 -11.95 21.93 3.96
N THR A 114 -12.63 21.35 2.97
CA THR A 114 -13.13 19.97 3.05
C THR A 114 -11.99 18.97 3.18
N ALA A 115 -10.93 19.12 2.37
CA ALA A 115 -9.77 18.26 2.43
C ALA A 115 -9.02 18.36 3.76
N LYS A 116 -8.85 19.57 4.32
CA LYS A 116 -8.25 19.75 5.65
C LYS A 116 -9.06 19.04 6.72
N GLY A 117 -10.39 19.20 6.74
CA GLY A 117 -11.26 18.55 7.72
C GLY A 117 -11.14 17.03 7.67
N TYR A 118 -11.21 16.47 6.46
CA TYR A 118 -11.09 15.02 6.24
C TYR A 118 -9.72 14.47 6.64
N VAL A 119 -8.64 15.12 6.19
CA VAL A 119 -7.28 14.68 6.48
C VAL A 119 -6.94 14.88 7.96
N ALA A 120 -7.42 15.93 8.60
CA ALA A 120 -7.21 16.15 10.04
C ALA A 120 -7.87 15.05 10.87
N GLY A 121 -9.08 14.62 10.50
CA GLY A 121 -9.78 13.51 11.16
C GLY A 121 -9.04 12.17 11.04
N LYS A 122 -8.34 11.93 9.93
CA LYS A 122 -7.55 10.71 9.71
C LYS A 122 -6.14 10.75 10.28
N ALA A 123 -5.43 11.86 10.08
CA ALA A 123 -4.04 12.02 10.49
C ALA A 123 -3.93 12.26 12.00
N GLY A 124 -4.93 12.91 12.62
CA GLY A 124 -4.86 13.34 14.00
C GLY A 124 -3.85 14.50 14.21
N PRO A 125 -3.66 14.94 15.48
CA PRO A 125 -2.92 16.15 15.79
C PRO A 125 -1.39 16.01 15.68
N HIS A 126 -0.87 14.78 15.68
CA HIS A 126 0.58 14.53 15.80
C HIS A 126 1.32 14.38 14.47
N TYR A 127 0.60 14.39 13.34
CA TYR A 127 1.18 14.23 12.01
C TYR A 127 1.02 15.54 11.21
N PRO A 128 2.02 16.44 11.24
CA PRO A 128 1.89 17.75 10.62
C PRO A 128 1.97 17.71 9.08
N ALA A 129 2.67 16.73 8.51
CA ALA A 129 2.98 16.70 7.07
C ALA A 129 1.75 16.64 6.14
N PRO A 130 0.72 15.80 6.38
CA PRO A 130 -0.47 15.79 5.54
C PRO A 130 -1.20 17.14 5.48
N ILE A 131 -1.36 17.80 6.63
CA ILE A 131 -2.03 19.10 6.70
C ILE A 131 -1.16 20.22 6.10
N GLU A 132 0.15 20.17 6.33
CA GLU A 132 1.07 21.15 5.75
C GLU A 132 1.13 21.03 4.21
N ALA A 133 1.05 19.82 3.65
CA ALA A 133 0.95 19.62 2.21
C ALA A 133 -0.27 20.33 1.62
N ILE A 134 -1.44 20.23 2.24
CA ILE A 134 -2.65 20.93 1.79
C ILE A 134 -2.46 22.45 1.87
N LYS A 135 -1.87 22.96 2.96
CA LYS A 135 -1.56 24.39 3.12
C LYS A 135 -0.58 24.90 2.07
N VAL A 136 0.41 24.10 1.68
CA VAL A 136 1.35 24.43 0.61
C VAL A 136 0.65 24.52 -0.74
N ILE A 137 -0.20 23.54 -1.06
CA ILE A 137 -0.97 23.55 -2.32
C ILE A 137 -1.91 24.77 -2.34
N GLN A 138 -2.62 25.04 -1.25
CA GLN A 138 -3.51 26.21 -1.13
C GLN A 138 -2.76 27.53 -1.32
N LYS A 139 -1.62 27.71 -0.64
CA LYS A 139 -0.81 28.94 -0.77
C LYS A 139 -0.22 29.10 -2.17
N GLY A 140 0.11 27.99 -2.84
CA GLY A 140 0.65 27.98 -4.19
C GLY A 140 -0.41 27.93 -5.30
N ALA A 141 -1.70 27.99 -4.95
CA ALA A 141 -2.81 27.84 -5.91
C ALA A 141 -2.85 28.99 -6.93
N GLY A 142 -2.75 30.23 -6.45
CA GLY A 142 -2.73 31.44 -7.27
C GLY A 142 -1.35 31.81 -7.85
N GLU A 143 -0.34 30.98 -7.64
CA GLU A 143 1.06 31.31 -7.94
C GLU A 143 1.57 30.57 -9.19
N GLU A 144 2.51 31.19 -9.89
CA GLU A 144 3.28 30.52 -10.93
C GLU A 144 4.25 29.50 -10.34
N ARG A 145 4.71 28.56 -11.18
CA ARG A 145 5.58 27.44 -10.77
C ARG A 145 6.74 27.83 -9.86
N ALA A 146 7.51 28.86 -10.23
CA ALA A 146 8.71 29.23 -9.48
C ALA A 146 8.37 29.64 -8.05
N ARG A 147 7.30 30.44 -7.88
CA ARG A 147 6.85 30.89 -6.58
C ARG A 147 6.21 29.76 -5.77
N ALA A 148 5.38 28.94 -6.40
CA ALA A 148 4.80 27.75 -5.78
C ALA A 148 5.88 26.75 -5.29
N GLN A 149 6.96 26.56 -6.06
CA GLN A 149 8.11 25.72 -5.66
C GLN A 149 8.88 26.32 -4.49
N ALA A 150 9.00 27.65 -4.41
CA ALA A 150 9.62 28.31 -3.26
C ALA A 150 8.79 28.10 -1.97
N ILE A 151 7.45 28.12 -2.07
CA ILE A 151 6.54 27.80 -0.95
C ILE A 151 6.74 26.35 -0.51
N GLU A 152 6.76 25.42 -1.47
CA GLU A 152 7.01 23.99 -1.22
C GLU A 152 8.36 23.76 -0.52
N ALA A 153 9.45 24.31 -1.05
CA ALA A 153 10.79 24.15 -0.50
C ALA A 153 10.91 24.68 0.94
N LYS A 154 10.28 25.81 1.25
CA LYS A 154 10.28 26.38 2.60
C LYS A 154 9.53 25.46 3.59
N ALA A 155 8.38 24.94 3.19
CA ALA A 155 7.60 24.03 4.03
C ALA A 155 8.30 22.67 4.20
N PHE A 156 8.92 22.16 3.15
CA PHE A 156 9.76 20.96 3.19
C PHE A 156 10.88 21.11 4.23
N GLY A 157 11.66 22.20 4.16
CA GLY A 157 12.74 22.47 5.11
C GLY A 157 12.26 22.55 6.55
N LYS A 158 11.09 23.14 6.79
CA LYS A 158 10.46 23.16 8.13
C LYS A 158 10.11 21.76 8.63
N LEU A 159 9.49 20.93 7.80
CA LEU A 159 9.08 19.58 8.17
C LEU A 159 10.25 18.64 8.39
N ALA A 160 11.29 18.74 7.56
CA ALA A 160 12.49 17.90 7.65
C ALA A 160 13.25 18.06 8.97
N LEU A 161 13.08 19.20 9.66
CA LEU A 161 13.70 19.49 10.96
C LEU A 161 12.84 19.08 12.16
N THR A 162 11.70 18.43 11.95
CA THR A 162 10.81 18.01 13.05
C THR A 162 11.21 16.65 13.62
N ASP A 163 10.95 16.46 14.92
CA ASP A 163 11.10 15.15 15.58
C ASP A 163 10.21 14.08 14.94
N VAL A 164 9.03 14.46 14.42
CA VAL A 164 8.12 13.54 13.73
C VAL A 164 8.78 12.97 12.48
N CYS A 165 9.40 13.82 11.65
CA CYS A 165 10.17 13.38 10.49
C CYS A 165 11.33 12.46 10.92
N TYR A 166 12.12 12.87 11.92
CA TYR A 166 13.24 12.07 12.42
C TYR A 166 12.81 10.65 12.84
N ASN A 167 11.74 10.55 13.63
CA ASN A 167 11.23 9.28 14.12
C ASN A 167 10.63 8.41 13.01
N LEU A 168 9.88 8.99 12.07
CA LEU A 168 9.28 8.24 10.95
C LEU A 168 10.36 7.72 9.98
N VAL A 169 11.38 8.53 9.68
CA VAL A 169 12.55 8.07 8.93
C VAL A 169 13.29 6.97 9.70
N GLY A 170 13.44 7.11 11.02
CA GLY A 170 14.01 6.07 11.88
C GLY A 170 13.25 4.74 11.79
N LEU A 171 11.92 4.76 11.83
CA LEU A 171 11.08 3.56 11.63
C LEU A 171 11.30 2.94 10.24
N PHE A 172 11.39 3.76 9.19
CA PHE A 172 11.68 3.29 7.84
C PHE A 172 13.05 2.61 7.77
N LEU A 173 14.10 3.20 8.33
CA LEU A 173 15.44 2.61 8.36
C LEU A 173 15.47 1.30 9.17
N ASN A 174 14.75 1.25 10.30
CA ASN A 174 14.63 0.04 11.10
C ASN A 174 13.92 -1.09 10.33
N ASP A 175 12.86 -0.78 9.59
CA ASP A 175 12.19 -1.74 8.70
C ASP A 175 13.14 -2.27 7.61
N GLN A 176 13.98 -1.42 7.02
CA GLN A 176 15.01 -1.87 6.06
C GLN A 176 16.02 -2.83 6.70
N VAL A 177 16.45 -2.57 7.94
CA VAL A 177 17.35 -3.46 8.69
C VAL A 177 16.67 -4.80 8.97
N VAL A 178 15.41 -4.80 9.41
CA VAL A 178 14.63 -6.01 9.67
C VAL A 178 14.46 -6.82 8.38
N LYS A 179 14.10 -6.18 7.26
CA LYS A 179 13.96 -6.83 5.94
C LYS A 179 15.28 -7.42 5.46
N LYS A 180 16.40 -6.71 5.62
CA LYS A 180 17.73 -7.20 5.24
C LYS A 180 18.10 -8.46 6.04
N LYS A 181 17.92 -8.43 7.37
CA LYS A 181 18.15 -9.61 8.22
C LYS A 181 17.19 -10.76 7.87
N GLY A 182 15.91 -10.46 7.64
CA GLY A 182 14.92 -11.43 7.18
C GLY A 182 15.32 -12.10 5.86
N GLY A 183 15.82 -11.33 4.90
CA GLY A 183 16.34 -11.85 3.63
C GLY A 183 17.58 -12.74 3.80
N GLN A 184 18.42 -12.50 4.81
CA GLN A 184 19.54 -13.38 5.13
C GLN A 184 19.06 -14.71 5.72
N TYR A 185 18.10 -14.68 6.65
CA TYR A 185 17.51 -15.90 7.19
C TYR A 185 16.77 -16.71 6.11
N ALA A 186 16.05 -16.04 5.20
CA ALA A 186 15.37 -16.69 4.08
C ALA A 186 16.32 -17.47 3.15
N LYS A 187 17.54 -16.97 2.92
CA LYS A 187 18.55 -17.69 2.12
C LYS A 187 19.05 -18.98 2.77
N GLN A 188 18.93 -19.09 4.09
CA GLN A 188 19.36 -20.25 4.87
C GLN A 188 18.19 -21.17 5.24
N SER A 189 16.95 -20.75 4.96
CA SER A 189 15.76 -21.50 5.32
C SER A 189 15.40 -22.55 4.28
N VAL A 190 14.77 -23.64 4.75
CA VAL A 190 14.14 -24.64 3.89
C VAL A 190 12.73 -24.15 3.54
N PRO A 191 12.27 -24.29 2.28
CA PRO A 191 10.89 -24.01 1.92
C PRO A 191 9.90 -24.83 2.76
N VAL A 192 8.79 -24.20 3.13
CA VAL A 192 7.66 -24.87 3.79
C VAL A 192 6.61 -25.14 2.72
N GLU A 193 6.56 -26.38 2.25
CA GLU A 193 5.59 -26.83 1.24
C GLU A 193 4.25 -27.18 1.89
N ARG A 194 4.28 -27.67 3.13
CA ARG A 194 3.08 -27.95 3.92
C ARG A 194 3.25 -27.50 5.36
N ALA A 195 2.30 -26.70 5.83
CA ALA A 195 2.23 -26.23 7.20
C ALA A 195 1.17 -27.00 8.01
N GLY A 196 1.26 -26.88 9.34
CA GLY A 196 0.25 -27.34 10.27
C GLY A 196 0.04 -26.32 11.38
N VAL A 197 -1.19 -26.23 11.88
CA VAL A 197 -1.51 -25.47 13.10
C VAL A 197 -2.24 -26.36 14.09
N LEU A 198 -1.76 -26.38 15.33
CA LEU A 198 -2.38 -27.10 16.45
C LEU A 198 -3.23 -26.14 17.27
N GLY A 199 -4.53 -26.35 17.28
CA GLY A 199 -5.51 -25.40 17.81
C GLY A 199 -6.14 -24.63 16.68
N ALA A 200 -7.45 -24.82 16.51
CA ALA A 200 -8.29 -24.07 15.59
C ALA A 200 -8.82 -22.79 16.29
N GLY A 201 -10.10 -22.49 16.17
CA GLY A 201 -10.69 -21.26 16.71
C GLY A 201 -10.13 -19.99 16.05
N ILE A 202 -10.16 -18.87 16.78
CA ILE A 202 -9.89 -17.55 16.19
C ILE A 202 -8.42 -17.42 15.71
N MET A 203 -7.45 -17.78 16.56
CA MET A 203 -6.03 -17.70 16.19
C MET A 203 -5.64 -18.76 15.15
N GLY A 204 -6.06 -20.02 15.36
CA GLY A 204 -5.79 -21.10 14.42
C GLY A 204 -6.36 -20.83 13.03
N GLY A 205 -7.61 -20.34 12.97
CA GLY A 205 -8.25 -19.91 11.73
C GLY A 205 -7.52 -18.75 11.05
N GLY A 206 -7.01 -17.78 11.81
CA GLY A 206 -6.20 -16.68 11.29
C GLY A 206 -4.86 -17.12 10.71
N ILE A 207 -4.15 -18.03 11.39
CA ILE A 207 -2.88 -18.62 10.92
C ILE A 207 -3.13 -19.45 9.66
N ALA A 208 -4.18 -20.28 9.67
CA ALA A 208 -4.59 -21.09 8.52
C ALA A 208 -4.92 -20.21 7.31
N TYR A 209 -5.70 -19.15 7.51
CA TYR A 209 -5.98 -18.15 6.49
C TYR A 209 -4.72 -17.52 5.92
N GLN A 210 -3.76 -17.10 6.75
CA GLN A 210 -2.54 -16.45 6.26
C GLN A 210 -1.67 -17.39 5.44
N SER A 211 -1.50 -18.64 5.90
CA SER A 211 -0.73 -19.67 5.19
C SER A 211 -1.37 -19.97 3.83
N ALA A 212 -2.66 -20.27 3.81
CA ALA A 212 -3.40 -20.58 2.59
C ALA A 212 -3.48 -19.40 1.61
N SER A 213 -3.65 -18.18 2.11
CA SER A 213 -3.69 -16.95 1.28
C SER A 213 -2.36 -16.63 0.59
N LYS A 214 -1.26 -17.20 1.08
CA LYS A 214 0.08 -17.10 0.51
C LYS A 214 0.49 -18.33 -0.31
N GLY A 215 -0.40 -19.30 -0.49
CA GLY A 215 -0.18 -20.48 -1.32
C GLY A 215 0.53 -21.63 -0.61
N THR A 216 0.58 -21.64 0.73
CA THR A 216 1.09 -22.78 1.51
C THR A 216 -0.09 -23.56 2.07
N PRO A 217 -0.33 -24.82 1.62
CA PRO A 217 -1.32 -25.70 2.22
C PRO A 217 -1.09 -25.92 3.71
N ILE A 218 -2.17 -25.93 4.48
CA ILE A 218 -2.10 -26.01 5.94
C ILE A 218 -3.13 -26.98 6.53
N LEU A 219 -2.65 -27.84 7.43
CA LEU A 219 -3.51 -28.67 8.27
C LEU A 219 -3.95 -27.88 9.50
N MET A 220 -5.25 -27.80 9.75
CA MET A 220 -5.78 -27.18 10.97
C MET A 220 -6.32 -28.27 11.88
N LYS A 221 -5.59 -28.54 12.96
CA LYS A 221 -5.89 -29.63 13.88
C LYS A 221 -6.50 -29.11 15.17
N ASP A 222 -7.63 -29.70 15.60
CA ASP A 222 -8.17 -29.48 16.95
C ASP A 222 -8.52 -30.81 17.65
N ILE A 223 -9.07 -30.75 18.85
CA ILE A 223 -9.64 -31.89 19.59
C ILE A 223 -11.16 -31.96 19.48
N LYS A 224 -11.81 -30.88 19.02
CA LYS A 224 -13.27 -30.70 18.96
C LYS A 224 -13.69 -30.13 17.61
N ASP A 225 -14.74 -30.68 17.02
CA ASP A 225 -15.28 -30.21 15.74
C ASP A 225 -15.77 -28.75 15.85
N GLU A 226 -16.31 -28.35 16.99
CA GLU A 226 -16.81 -26.99 17.18
C GLU A 226 -15.70 -25.94 17.04
N ALA A 227 -14.47 -26.28 17.46
CA ALA A 227 -13.31 -25.41 17.34
C ALA A 227 -12.82 -25.32 15.88
N ILE A 228 -12.90 -26.43 15.14
CA ILE A 228 -12.60 -26.47 13.71
C ILE A 228 -13.58 -25.59 12.94
N GLU A 229 -14.88 -25.74 13.17
CA GLU A 229 -15.93 -24.93 12.54
C GLU A 229 -15.73 -23.44 12.82
N LEU A 230 -15.38 -23.09 14.06
CA LEU A 230 -15.04 -21.70 14.42
C LEU A 230 -13.82 -21.19 13.63
N GLY A 231 -12.77 -22.00 13.50
CA GLY A 231 -11.57 -21.63 12.73
C GLY A 231 -11.86 -21.46 11.24
N LEU A 232 -12.63 -22.38 10.64
CA LEU A 232 -13.04 -22.29 9.23
C LEU A 232 -13.92 -21.07 8.99
N LYS A 233 -14.83 -20.76 9.92
CA LYS A 233 -15.69 -19.57 9.85
C LYS A 233 -14.86 -18.28 9.85
N GLU A 234 -13.86 -18.16 10.73
CA GLU A 234 -12.99 -16.98 10.73
C GLU A 234 -12.14 -16.88 9.45
N ALA A 235 -11.60 -18.00 8.94
CA ALA A 235 -10.87 -17.99 7.67
C ALA A 235 -11.76 -17.56 6.50
N ARG A 236 -12.99 -18.09 6.40
CA ARG A 236 -13.97 -17.70 5.37
C ARG A 236 -14.32 -16.22 5.44
N LYS A 237 -14.56 -15.69 6.64
CA LYS A 237 -14.84 -14.27 6.87
C LYS A 237 -13.68 -13.37 6.42
N LEU A 238 -12.44 -13.77 6.66
CA LEU A 238 -11.27 -13.02 6.22
C LEU A 238 -11.12 -13.02 4.69
N PHE A 239 -11.38 -14.16 4.03
CA PHE A 239 -11.40 -14.22 2.55
C PHE A 239 -12.55 -13.42 1.95
N ALA A 240 -13.76 -13.50 2.52
CA ALA A 240 -14.92 -12.73 2.06
C ALA A 240 -14.64 -11.22 2.05
N LYS A 241 -13.98 -10.70 3.10
CA LYS A 241 -13.54 -9.29 3.15
C LYS A 241 -12.53 -8.91 2.06
N GLN A 242 -11.76 -9.85 1.53
CA GLN A 242 -10.87 -9.56 0.39
C GLN A 242 -11.66 -9.50 -0.92
N VAL A 243 -12.67 -10.36 -1.08
CA VAL A 243 -13.59 -10.34 -2.23
C VAL A 243 -14.40 -9.04 -2.25
N GLU A 244 -14.99 -8.64 -1.11
CA GLU A 244 -15.71 -7.37 -0.96
C GLU A 244 -14.85 -6.15 -1.33
N ARG A 245 -13.53 -6.24 -1.08
CA ARG A 245 -12.56 -5.19 -1.40
C ARG A 245 -11.98 -5.30 -2.81
N GLY A 246 -12.51 -6.20 -3.66
CA GLY A 246 -12.06 -6.42 -5.03
C GLY A 246 -10.65 -6.99 -5.16
N LYS A 247 -10.09 -7.59 -4.09
CA LYS A 247 -8.72 -8.13 -4.08
C LYS A 247 -8.64 -9.60 -4.50
N LEU A 248 -9.75 -10.32 -4.46
CA LEU A 248 -9.88 -11.71 -4.88
C LEU A 248 -11.20 -11.91 -5.62
N SER A 249 -11.21 -12.84 -6.59
CA SER A 249 -12.47 -13.38 -7.13
C SER A 249 -13.03 -14.47 -6.21
N ASN A 250 -14.29 -14.84 -6.43
CA ASN A 250 -14.93 -15.94 -5.69
C ASN A 250 -14.24 -17.28 -5.97
N GLU A 251 -13.77 -17.49 -7.20
CA GLU A 251 -13.02 -18.69 -7.61
C GLU A 251 -11.69 -18.78 -6.88
N GLN A 252 -10.95 -17.66 -6.82
CA GLN A 252 -9.68 -17.59 -6.08
C GLN A 252 -9.87 -17.79 -4.58
N MET A 253 -11.00 -17.34 -4.01
CA MET A 253 -11.35 -17.60 -2.62
C MET A 253 -11.59 -19.10 -2.38
N ALA A 254 -12.34 -19.77 -3.24
CA ALA A 254 -12.62 -21.19 -3.12
C ALA A 254 -11.34 -22.04 -3.22
N GLU A 255 -10.47 -21.72 -4.19
CA GLU A 255 -9.15 -22.34 -4.34
C GLU A 255 -8.31 -22.20 -3.06
N ARG A 256 -8.19 -20.98 -2.52
CA ARG A 256 -7.40 -20.73 -1.30
C ARG A 256 -8.01 -21.39 -0.07
N LEU A 257 -9.34 -21.44 0.04
CA LEU A 257 -9.99 -22.16 1.14
C LEU A 257 -9.72 -23.67 1.09
N SER A 258 -9.63 -24.25 -0.10
CA SER A 258 -9.32 -25.69 -0.26
C SER A 258 -7.93 -26.06 0.26
N ASN A 259 -7.01 -25.09 0.36
CA ASN A 259 -5.69 -25.28 0.97
C ASN A 259 -5.73 -25.40 2.50
N ILE A 260 -6.87 -25.16 3.15
CA ILE A 260 -7.06 -25.37 4.59
C ILE A 260 -7.75 -26.71 4.80
N ARG A 261 -6.99 -27.70 5.29
CA ARG A 261 -7.54 -29.04 5.58
C ARG A 261 -7.80 -29.21 7.07
N PRO A 262 -9.06 -29.29 7.51
CA PRO A 262 -9.39 -29.58 8.90
C PRO A 262 -9.07 -31.04 9.26
N THR A 263 -8.66 -31.29 10.50
CA THR A 263 -8.45 -32.65 11.02
C THR A 263 -8.57 -32.71 12.55
N LEU A 264 -9.02 -33.85 13.08
CA LEU A 264 -9.01 -34.13 14.51
C LEU A 264 -7.84 -35.03 14.94
N SER A 265 -7.09 -35.57 13.96
CA SER A 265 -6.03 -36.54 14.18
C SER A 265 -4.67 -36.04 13.70
N TYR A 266 -3.62 -36.76 14.06
CA TYR A 266 -2.26 -36.51 13.60
C TYR A 266 -1.88 -37.33 12.35
N GLY A 267 -2.80 -38.09 11.76
CA GLY A 267 -2.49 -39.03 10.68
C GLY A 267 -1.81 -38.39 9.46
N ASP A 268 -2.18 -37.16 9.12
CA ASP A 268 -1.64 -36.43 7.96
C ASP A 268 -0.40 -35.57 8.29
N PHE A 269 0.08 -35.56 9.54
CA PHE A 269 1.19 -34.71 9.97
C PHE A 269 2.58 -35.25 9.58
N SER A 270 2.68 -36.47 9.08
CA SER A 270 3.94 -37.09 8.65
C SER A 270 4.67 -36.31 7.54
N HIS A 271 3.93 -35.50 6.77
CA HIS A 271 4.44 -34.72 5.64
C HIS A 271 4.32 -33.20 5.87
N VAL A 272 4.27 -32.75 7.12
CA VAL A 272 4.23 -31.32 7.47
C VAL A 272 5.63 -30.84 7.80
N ASP A 273 6.08 -29.78 7.14
CA ASP A 273 7.43 -29.23 7.31
C ASP A 273 7.53 -28.31 8.54
N LEU A 274 6.43 -27.61 8.85
CA LEU A 274 6.38 -26.65 9.95
C LEU A 274 5.02 -26.70 10.66
N VAL A 275 5.06 -26.85 11.99
CA VAL A 275 3.88 -26.85 12.85
C VAL A 275 3.90 -25.63 13.77
N VAL A 276 2.81 -24.85 13.76
CA VAL A 276 2.57 -23.73 14.68
C VAL A 276 1.61 -24.18 15.78
N GLU A 277 1.98 -23.97 17.04
CA GLU A 277 1.10 -24.25 18.16
C GLU A 277 0.27 -23.00 18.52
N ALA A 278 -1.05 -23.14 18.50
CA ALA A 278 -2.04 -22.10 18.80
C ALA A 278 -3.10 -22.60 19.80
N VAL A 279 -2.68 -23.44 20.77
CA VAL A 279 -3.56 -23.94 21.84
C VAL A 279 -3.68 -22.94 22.98
N VAL A 280 -4.74 -23.08 23.79
CA VAL A 280 -4.99 -22.26 24.99
C VAL A 280 -3.75 -22.19 25.88
N GLU A 281 -3.47 -20.99 26.39
CA GLU A 281 -2.32 -20.67 27.22
C GLU A 281 -2.42 -21.34 28.60
N ASN A 282 -2.14 -22.64 28.64
CA ASN A 282 -1.94 -23.41 29.86
C ASN A 282 -0.62 -24.19 29.73
N PRO A 283 0.34 -24.02 30.66
CA PRO A 283 1.63 -24.71 30.61
C PRO A 283 1.51 -26.24 30.49
N ARG A 284 0.43 -26.83 31.04
CA ARG A 284 0.16 -28.28 30.97
C ARG A 284 -0.35 -28.73 29.60
N SER A 285 -1.13 -27.92 28.89
CA SER A 285 -1.60 -28.26 27.54
C SER A 285 -0.49 -28.11 26.50
N ARG A 286 0.37 -27.09 26.64
CA ARG A 286 1.51 -26.88 25.73
C ARG A 286 2.53 -28.01 25.78
N GLY A 287 2.95 -28.41 26.98
CA GLY A 287 3.91 -29.51 27.15
C GLY A 287 3.41 -30.87 26.67
N ARG A 288 2.09 -31.07 26.50
CA ARG A 288 1.51 -32.29 25.91
C ARG A 288 1.46 -32.25 24.39
N CYS A 289 1.29 -31.08 23.79
CA CYS A 289 1.29 -30.90 22.33
C CYS A 289 2.73 -30.83 21.77
N SER A 290 3.69 -30.32 22.55
CA SER A 290 5.11 -30.24 22.21
C SER A 290 5.97 -30.96 23.26
N PRO A 291 6.28 -32.26 23.11
CA PRO A 291 7.06 -33.01 24.10
C PRO A 291 8.53 -32.55 24.23
N ARG A 292 8.97 -31.53 23.49
CA ARG A 292 10.33 -30.97 23.57
C ARG A 292 10.51 -29.83 24.59
N SER A 293 9.47 -29.35 25.27
CA SER A 293 9.62 -28.25 26.25
C SER A 293 10.12 -28.67 27.64
N ARG A 294 10.63 -29.90 27.81
CA ARG A 294 11.23 -30.41 29.06
C ARG A 294 12.71 -30.81 28.90
N ARG A 295 13.50 -29.95 28.26
CA ARG A 295 14.97 -29.99 28.35
C ARG A 295 15.50 -28.60 28.70
N THR A 296 15.35 -28.26 29.97
CA THR A 296 16.33 -27.63 30.88
C THR A 296 15.78 -27.82 32.28
#